data_AF-A0A2U3LCL2-F1
#
_entry.id   AF-A0A2U3LCL2-F1
#
_cell.length_a   1.000
_cell.length_b   1.000
_cell.length_c   1.000
_cell.angle_alpha   90.00
_cell.angle_beta   90.00
_cell.angle_gamma   90.00
#
_symmetry.space_group_name_H-M   'P 1'
#
loop_
_entity.id
_entity.type
_entity.pdbx_description
1 polymer ?
#
loop_
_entity_poly.entity_id
_entity_poly.type
_entity_poly.pdbx_seq_one_letter_code
_entity_poly.pdbx_strand_id
1 'polypeptide(L)'
;MAPTAPAPPPPIENNALLGRLSIPRLDLHAMVREGVDEKTLGLALGHIPGTALPGQSGNVGVAGHRDTLFRGLREIHRNDLIRFETSAGSHEYRVESTKVVSPQDVSVLAAHQSPELTLVTCYPFYYVGAAPDRFIVKAREVLAPSAEAPAAVAEAPAEVAEAPAASPPAPEASVAEEHRARARSPVEARRRGIEHKPEVGRVAFEIDKNHSRQLAPGISMGVTATDAASRRVDGWMWVMPERRTIWLRNHSAHEPVIFYGRLDGKMHELVITSVARNSVRGYLR
;
A
#
# COMPACT_ATOMS: atom_id res chain seq x y z
N MET A 1 13.98 11.29 -54.82
CA MET A 1 13.11 11.93 -53.81
C MET A 1 13.29 11.12 -52.53
N ALA A 2 13.65 11.74 -51.41
CA ALA A 2 13.68 11.02 -50.14
C ALA A 2 12.24 10.73 -49.69
N PRO A 3 11.96 9.58 -49.06
CA PRO A 3 10.65 9.34 -48.47
C PRO A 3 10.44 10.34 -47.32
N THR A 4 9.44 11.21 -47.45
CA THR A 4 9.01 12.08 -46.36
C THR A 4 8.60 11.21 -45.19
N ALA A 5 9.23 11.41 -44.03
CA ALA A 5 8.83 10.70 -42.81
C ALA A 5 7.33 10.95 -42.54
N PRO A 6 6.56 9.93 -42.14
CA PRO A 6 5.14 10.11 -41.85
C PRO A 6 4.96 11.19 -40.76
N ALA A 7 3.94 12.02 -40.92
CA ALA A 7 3.61 13.02 -39.91
C ALA A 7 3.38 12.33 -38.56
N PRO A 8 3.83 12.94 -37.44
CA PRO A 8 3.59 12.37 -36.11
C PRO A 8 2.08 12.19 -35.89
N PRO A 9 1.64 11.11 -35.22
CA PRO A 9 0.23 10.93 -34.91
C PRO A 9 -0.28 12.12 -34.07
N PRO A 10 -1.56 12.49 -34.19
CA PRO A 10 -2.12 13.57 -33.39
C PRO A 10 -1.95 13.26 -31.89
N PRO A 11 -1.70 14.29 -31.04
CA PRO A 11 -1.64 14.09 -29.61
C PRO A 11 -2.92 13.42 -29.10
N ILE A 12 -2.79 12.43 -28.23
CA ILE A 12 -3.95 11.83 -27.56
C ILE A 12 -4.59 12.90 -26.66
N GLU A 13 -5.92 12.99 -26.69
CA GLU A 13 -6.66 13.88 -25.81
C GLU A 13 -6.46 13.48 -24.34
N ASN A 14 -6.12 14.45 -23.49
CA ASN A 14 -6.02 14.21 -22.04
C ASN A 14 -7.29 13.55 -21.51
N ASN A 15 -7.13 12.60 -20.59
CA ASN A 15 -8.18 11.78 -19.99
C ASN A 15 -8.89 10.81 -20.97
N ALA A 16 -8.44 10.68 -22.22
CA ALA A 16 -8.91 9.62 -23.14
C ALA A 16 -8.62 8.23 -22.58
N LEU A 17 -9.50 7.26 -22.86
CA LEU A 17 -9.32 5.89 -22.39
C LEU A 17 -8.36 5.11 -23.30
N LEU A 18 -7.26 4.61 -22.74
CA LEU A 18 -6.26 3.84 -23.48
C LEU A 18 -6.48 2.33 -23.36
N GLY A 19 -6.94 1.86 -22.20
CA GLY A 19 -7.11 0.44 -21.96
C GLY A 19 -7.26 0.06 -20.49
N ARG A 20 -6.92 -1.19 -20.18
CA ARG A 20 -6.94 -1.79 -18.84
C ARG A 20 -5.57 -2.40 -18.54
N LEU A 21 -5.01 -2.08 -17.38
CA LEU A 21 -3.81 -2.71 -16.84
C LEU A 21 -4.21 -3.68 -15.72
N SER A 22 -3.58 -4.84 -15.70
CA SER A 22 -3.80 -5.85 -14.68
C SER A 22 -2.52 -6.55 -14.24
N ILE A 23 -2.45 -6.95 -12.96
CA ILE A 23 -1.34 -7.72 -12.39
C ILE A 23 -1.97 -8.87 -11.59
N PRO A 24 -2.20 -10.06 -12.21
CA PRO A 24 -3.06 -11.10 -11.64
C PRO A 24 -2.64 -11.58 -10.24
N ARG A 25 -1.33 -11.70 -9.96
CA ARG A 25 -0.84 -12.12 -8.63
C ARG A 25 -1.12 -11.10 -7.51
N LEU A 26 -1.45 -9.85 -7.86
CA LEU A 26 -1.77 -8.77 -6.93
C LEU A 26 -3.27 -8.47 -6.84
N ASP A 27 -4.11 -9.19 -7.59
CA ASP A 27 -5.54 -8.86 -7.80
C ASP A 27 -5.75 -7.38 -8.23
N LEU A 28 -4.77 -6.82 -8.94
CA LEU A 28 -4.77 -5.44 -9.37
C LEU A 28 -5.38 -5.37 -10.76
N HIS A 29 -6.52 -4.67 -10.89
CA HIS A 29 -7.18 -4.39 -12.15
C HIS A 29 -7.60 -2.91 -12.18
N ALA A 30 -7.11 -2.15 -13.16
CA ALA A 30 -7.39 -0.72 -13.27
C ALA A 30 -7.47 -0.25 -14.72
N MET A 31 -8.33 0.73 -15.00
CA MET A 31 -8.34 1.42 -16.29
C MET A 31 -7.13 2.34 -16.40
N VAL A 32 -6.58 2.49 -17.60
CA VAL A 32 -5.51 3.44 -17.93
C VAL A 32 -6.07 4.51 -18.88
N ARG A 33 -5.80 5.77 -18.55
CA ARG A 33 -6.18 6.94 -19.34
C ARG A 33 -4.97 7.80 -19.67
N GLU A 34 -5.06 8.62 -20.72
CA GLU A 34 -4.02 9.59 -21.06
C GLU A 34 -3.91 10.69 -19.98
N GLY A 35 -2.69 11.03 -19.58
CA GLY A 35 -2.43 12.13 -18.64
C GLY A 35 -2.28 11.70 -17.18
N VAL A 36 -1.62 12.56 -16.40
CA VAL A 36 -1.26 12.33 -14.99
C VAL A 36 -1.75 13.45 -14.06
N ASP A 37 -2.81 14.14 -14.47
CA ASP A 37 -3.47 15.14 -13.63
C ASP A 37 -4.32 14.52 -12.50
N GLU A 38 -4.72 15.36 -11.55
CA GLU A 38 -5.48 14.94 -10.36
C GLU A 38 -6.86 14.35 -10.71
N LYS A 39 -7.49 14.81 -11.80
CA LYS A 39 -8.78 14.27 -12.26
C LYS A 39 -8.63 12.85 -12.80
N THR A 40 -7.53 12.59 -13.49
CA THR A 40 -7.21 11.30 -14.08
C THR A 40 -6.76 10.31 -13.00
N LEU A 41 -5.76 10.67 -12.19
CA LEU A 41 -5.20 9.80 -11.15
C LEU A 41 -6.16 9.54 -9.97
N GLY A 42 -7.15 10.41 -9.76
CA GLY A 42 -8.23 10.19 -8.79
C GLY A 42 -9.20 9.07 -9.16
N LEU A 43 -9.25 8.64 -10.43
CA LEU A 43 -10.22 7.67 -10.95
C LEU A 43 -9.60 6.48 -11.71
N ALA A 44 -8.39 6.65 -12.25
CA ALA A 44 -7.73 5.70 -13.14
C ALA A 44 -6.20 5.72 -12.93
N LEU A 45 -5.49 4.82 -13.59
CA LEU A 45 -4.06 4.99 -13.83
C LEU A 45 -3.85 5.98 -14.98
N GLY A 46 -2.80 6.78 -14.89
CA GLY A 46 -2.45 7.77 -15.89
C GLY A 46 -1.25 7.32 -16.73
N HIS A 47 -1.40 7.22 -18.05
CA HIS A 47 -0.25 7.17 -18.95
C HIS A 47 0.48 8.51 -18.90
N ILE A 48 1.81 8.46 -18.85
CA ILE A 48 2.67 9.64 -18.75
C ILE A 48 2.81 10.25 -20.16
N PRO A 49 2.31 11.47 -20.42
CA PRO A 49 2.35 12.04 -21.75
C PRO A 49 3.78 12.18 -22.27
N GLY A 50 4.00 11.79 -23.53
CA GLY A 50 5.32 11.76 -24.16
C GLY A 50 6.12 10.48 -23.93
N THR A 51 5.60 9.51 -23.18
CA THR A 51 6.11 8.13 -23.19
C THR A 51 5.46 7.30 -24.31
N ALA A 52 6.00 6.10 -24.59
CA ALA A 52 5.49 5.25 -25.67
C ALA A 52 4.13 4.64 -25.33
N LEU A 53 3.31 4.33 -26.33
CA LEU A 53 2.07 3.57 -26.12
C LEU A 53 2.32 2.06 -26.12
N PRO A 54 1.45 1.23 -25.50
CA PRO A 54 1.52 -0.22 -25.62
C PRO A 54 1.61 -0.67 -27.08
N GLY A 55 2.53 -1.58 -27.38
CA GLY A 55 2.80 -2.07 -28.73
C GLY A 55 3.72 -1.17 -29.58
N GLN A 56 4.16 -0.02 -29.08
CA GLN A 56 5.22 0.77 -29.70
C GLN A 56 6.59 0.42 -29.12
N SER A 57 7.64 0.52 -29.94
CA SER A 57 9.02 0.49 -29.44
C SER A 57 9.27 1.67 -28.51
N GLY A 58 9.92 1.42 -27.37
CA GLY A 58 10.21 2.43 -26.37
C GLY A 58 9.75 1.99 -24.97
N ASN A 59 9.47 2.95 -24.11
CA ASN A 59 9.10 2.72 -22.73
C ASN A 59 7.73 3.35 -22.46
N VAL A 60 6.76 2.55 -22.03
CA VAL A 60 5.41 2.98 -21.62
C VAL A 60 5.46 3.43 -20.16
N GLY A 61 5.18 4.70 -19.88
CA GLY A 61 5.12 5.23 -18.52
C GLY A 61 3.70 5.21 -17.98
N VAL A 62 3.46 4.58 -16.83
CA VAL A 62 2.15 4.58 -16.15
C VAL A 62 2.29 5.02 -14.69
N ALA A 63 1.60 6.09 -14.32
CA ALA A 63 1.54 6.61 -12.96
C ALA A 63 0.23 6.24 -12.25
N GLY A 64 0.29 6.10 -10.93
CA GLY A 64 -0.89 5.86 -10.09
C GLY A 64 -0.63 6.15 -8.62
N HIS A 65 -1.67 6.52 -7.87
CA HIS A 65 -1.55 6.81 -6.44
C HIS A 65 -1.27 5.54 -5.61
N ARG A 66 -0.27 5.65 -4.71
CA ARG A 66 0.18 4.55 -3.83
C ARG A 66 -0.89 4.10 -2.84
N ASP A 67 -1.85 4.96 -2.53
CA ASP A 67 -2.87 4.72 -1.49
C ASP A 67 -4.13 4.07 -2.07
N THR A 68 -4.28 4.09 -3.40
CA THR A 68 -5.43 3.53 -4.14
C THR A 68 -4.98 2.42 -5.10
N LEU A 69 -5.03 2.66 -6.41
CA LEU A 69 -4.85 1.64 -7.46
C LEU A 69 -3.46 0.99 -7.46
N PHE A 70 -2.41 1.72 -7.05
CA PHE A 70 -1.04 1.21 -6.97
C PHE A 70 -0.61 0.77 -5.57
N ARG A 71 -1.54 0.66 -4.61
CA ARG A 71 -1.23 0.15 -3.26
C ARG A 71 -0.71 -1.29 -3.26
N GLY A 72 -1.21 -2.12 -4.17
CA GLY A 72 -0.75 -3.51 -4.34
C GLY A 72 0.72 -3.62 -4.77
N LEU A 73 1.30 -2.58 -5.40
CA LEU A 73 2.70 -2.61 -5.86
C LEU A 73 3.72 -2.79 -4.74
N ARG A 74 3.34 -2.58 -3.46
CA ARG A 74 4.20 -2.87 -2.31
C ARG A 74 4.60 -4.36 -2.22
N GLU A 75 3.76 -5.24 -2.76
CA GLU A 75 3.97 -6.70 -2.76
C GLU A 75 4.51 -7.20 -4.11
N ILE A 76 4.92 -6.34 -5.05
CA ILE A 76 5.32 -6.76 -6.41
C ILE A 76 6.73 -7.35 -6.42
N HIS A 77 6.92 -8.39 -7.22
CA HIS A 77 8.16 -9.15 -7.29
C HIS A 77 8.64 -9.35 -8.73
N ARG A 78 9.93 -9.67 -8.87
CA ARG A 78 10.53 -10.04 -10.16
C ARG A 78 9.82 -11.27 -10.74
N ASN A 79 9.62 -11.25 -12.05
CA ASN A 79 8.86 -12.21 -12.85
C ASN A 79 7.32 -12.14 -12.74
N ASP A 80 6.75 -11.20 -11.98
CA ASP A 80 5.31 -10.93 -12.05
C ASP A 80 4.90 -10.52 -13.48
N LEU A 81 3.73 -11.00 -13.91
CA LEU A 81 3.14 -10.65 -15.19
C LEU A 81 2.23 -9.43 -15.04
N ILE A 82 2.43 -8.45 -15.90
CA ILE A 82 1.59 -7.26 -16.03
C ILE A 82 0.97 -7.32 -17.43
N ARG A 83 -0.36 -7.32 -17.52
CA ARG A 83 -1.07 -7.31 -18.81
C ARG A 83 -1.72 -5.96 -19.04
N PHE A 84 -1.47 -5.37 -20.20
CA PHE A 84 -2.07 -4.12 -20.67
C PHE A 84 -2.92 -4.42 -21.91
N GLU A 85 -4.23 -4.41 -21.75
CA GLU A 85 -5.23 -4.61 -22.80
C GLU A 85 -5.67 -3.26 -23.36
N THR A 86 -5.51 -3.06 -24.66
CA THR A 86 -5.95 -1.86 -25.39
C THR A 86 -7.00 -2.25 -26.44
N SER A 87 -7.58 -1.27 -27.14
CA SER A 87 -8.43 -1.52 -28.31
C SER A 87 -7.68 -2.13 -29.50
N ALA A 88 -6.35 -2.00 -29.56
CA ALA A 88 -5.52 -2.53 -30.65
C ALA A 88 -4.99 -3.94 -30.37
N GLY A 89 -4.92 -4.35 -29.10
CA GLY A 89 -4.36 -5.65 -28.70
C GLY A 89 -4.05 -5.75 -27.22
N SER A 90 -3.63 -6.95 -26.79
CA SER A 90 -3.16 -7.23 -25.43
C SER A 90 -1.65 -7.39 -25.41
N HIS A 91 -0.99 -6.62 -24.54
CA HIS A 91 0.44 -6.61 -24.34
C HIS A 91 0.76 -7.20 -22.97
N GLU A 92 1.66 -8.18 -22.90
CA GLU A 92 2.06 -8.80 -21.64
C GLU A 92 3.51 -8.45 -21.34
N TYR A 93 3.78 -8.00 -20.12
CA TYR A 93 5.09 -7.57 -19.65
C TYR A 93 5.49 -8.40 -18.43
N ARG A 94 6.79 -8.62 -18.24
CA ARG A 94 7.35 -9.32 -17.09
C ARG A 94 8.24 -8.41 -16.28
N VAL A 95 7.95 -8.28 -14.99
CA VAL A 95 8.71 -7.46 -14.05
C VAL A 95 10.16 -7.95 -13.98
N GLU A 96 11.09 -7.04 -14.22
CA GLU A 96 12.53 -7.31 -14.19
C GLU A 96 13.18 -6.83 -12.90
N SER A 97 12.81 -5.64 -12.44
CA SER A 97 13.38 -5.00 -11.27
C SER A 97 12.44 -3.95 -10.67
N THR A 98 12.70 -3.61 -9.41
CA THR A 98 12.08 -2.47 -8.73
C THR A 98 13.17 -1.54 -8.19
N LYS A 99 12.90 -0.24 -8.12
CA LYS A 99 13.81 0.79 -7.61
C LYS A 99 13.04 1.86 -6.83
N VAL A 100 13.72 2.52 -5.90
CA VAL A 100 13.26 3.77 -5.28
C VAL A 100 14.15 4.89 -5.80
N VAL A 101 13.55 5.97 -6.30
CA VAL A 101 14.25 7.11 -6.91
C VAL A 101 13.68 8.44 -6.44
N SER A 102 14.46 9.51 -6.59
CA SER A 102 13.97 10.89 -6.40
C SER A 102 12.88 11.24 -7.44
N PRO A 103 11.89 12.09 -7.12
CA PRO A 103 10.88 12.54 -8.08
C PRO A 103 11.43 13.36 -9.25
N GLN A 104 12.68 13.84 -9.16
CA GLN A 104 13.38 14.55 -10.21
C GLN A 104 14.12 13.59 -11.18
N ASP A 105 14.26 12.32 -10.82
CA ASP A 105 14.93 11.31 -11.66
C ASP A 105 13.99 10.80 -12.76
N VAL A 106 13.81 11.62 -13.79
CA VAL A 106 13.05 11.27 -15.00
C VAL A 106 13.78 10.25 -15.89
N SER A 107 15.04 9.89 -15.59
CA SER A 107 15.81 8.95 -16.42
C SER A 107 15.20 7.54 -16.44
N VAL A 108 14.43 7.18 -15.41
CA VAL A 108 13.68 5.91 -15.36
C VAL A 108 12.62 5.78 -16.46
N LEU A 109 12.18 6.90 -17.04
CA LEU A 109 11.22 6.96 -18.15
C LEU A 109 11.91 7.00 -19.53
N ALA A 110 13.25 6.99 -19.60
CA ALA A 110 13.97 6.95 -20.87
C ALA A 110 13.51 5.75 -21.72
N ALA A 111 13.41 5.98 -23.03
CA ALA A 111 13.07 4.96 -24.00
C ALA A 111 14.31 4.14 -24.37
N HIS A 112 14.15 2.82 -24.40
CA HIS A 112 15.14 1.88 -24.93
C HIS A 112 14.63 1.25 -26.23
N GLN A 113 15.49 0.48 -26.92
CA GLN A 113 15.14 -0.11 -28.22
C GLN A 113 14.12 -1.26 -28.09
N SER A 114 14.09 -1.92 -26.93
CA SER A 114 13.08 -2.93 -26.55
C SER A 114 11.82 -2.28 -25.97
N PRO A 115 10.61 -2.81 -26.26
CA PRO A 115 9.40 -2.43 -25.57
C PRO A 115 9.48 -2.70 -24.05
N GLU A 116 9.30 -1.65 -23.27
CA GLU A 116 9.33 -1.64 -21.81
C GLU A 116 8.07 -1.01 -21.23
N LEU A 117 7.77 -1.36 -19.98
CA LEU A 117 6.73 -0.75 -19.15
C LEU A 117 7.35 -0.29 -17.82
N THR A 118 7.13 0.97 -17.48
CA THR A 118 7.57 1.59 -16.23
C THR A 118 6.35 2.02 -15.42
N LEU A 119 6.08 1.34 -14.30
CA LEU A 119 5.06 1.79 -13.34
C LEU A 119 5.69 2.73 -12.31
N VAL A 120 5.02 3.86 -12.04
CA VAL A 120 5.50 4.91 -11.14
C VAL A 120 4.46 5.17 -10.05
N THR A 121 4.88 5.11 -8.78
CA THR A 121 4.03 5.51 -7.66
C THR A 121 4.80 6.25 -6.57
N CYS A 122 4.09 6.90 -5.66
CA CYS A 122 4.69 7.61 -4.52
C CYS A 122 5.26 6.62 -3.48
N TYR A 123 6.43 6.91 -2.93
CA TYR A 123 7.11 6.09 -1.93
C TYR A 123 7.60 6.93 -0.75
N PRO A 124 7.60 6.43 0.51
CA PRO A 124 7.14 5.11 0.99
C PRO A 124 5.63 4.85 0.86
N PHE A 125 5.24 3.56 0.75
CA PHE A 125 3.83 3.13 0.66
C PHE A 125 2.98 3.50 1.89
N TYR A 126 3.58 3.52 3.08
CA TYR A 126 2.91 3.86 4.34
C TYR A 126 3.05 5.34 4.74
N TYR A 127 3.65 6.16 3.87
CA TYR A 127 3.76 7.60 4.10
C TYR A 127 2.37 8.24 4.15
N VAL A 128 2.21 9.37 4.84
CA VAL A 128 0.96 10.14 4.85
C VAL A 128 1.19 11.54 4.28
N GLY A 129 0.65 11.80 3.08
CA GLY A 129 0.81 13.05 2.33
C GLY A 129 1.82 12.97 1.18
N ALA A 130 2.42 14.10 0.81
CA ALA A 130 3.38 14.21 -0.29
C ALA A 130 4.66 13.43 0.00
N ALA A 131 4.82 12.28 -0.65
CA ALA A 131 5.91 11.34 -0.42
C ALA A 131 7.22 11.84 -1.08
N PRO A 132 8.37 11.68 -0.40
CA PRO A 132 9.65 12.21 -0.85
C PRO A 132 10.13 11.55 -2.14
N ASP A 133 9.86 10.25 -2.32
CA ASP A 133 10.44 9.42 -3.37
C ASP A 133 9.38 8.81 -4.30
N ARG A 134 9.84 8.11 -5.33
CA ARG A 134 9.02 7.31 -6.24
C ARG A 134 9.47 5.86 -6.23
N PHE A 135 8.51 4.94 -6.12
CA PHE A 135 8.73 3.53 -6.35
C PHE A 135 8.46 3.24 -7.82
N ILE A 136 9.44 2.60 -8.45
CA ILE A 136 9.51 2.32 -9.87
C ILE A 136 9.50 0.82 -10.06
N VAL A 137 8.59 0.32 -10.90
CA VAL A 137 8.61 -1.06 -11.40
C VAL A 137 9.03 -1.01 -12.85
N LYS A 138 10.11 -1.72 -13.21
CA LYS A 138 10.55 -1.91 -14.59
C LYS A 138 10.17 -3.31 -15.07
N ALA A 139 9.50 -3.38 -16.20
CA ALA A 139 9.10 -4.62 -16.85
C ALA A 139 9.42 -4.57 -18.36
N ARG A 140 9.84 -5.69 -18.94
CA ARG A 140 10.03 -5.84 -20.39
C ARG A 140 8.80 -6.51 -21.01
N GLU A 141 8.47 -6.19 -22.26
CA GLU A 141 7.42 -6.92 -22.98
C GLU A 141 7.85 -8.39 -23.17
N VAL A 142 6.89 -9.30 -23.00
CA VAL A 142 6.98 -10.71 -23.35
C VAL A 142 6.26 -10.84 -24.68
N LEU A 143 7.02 -10.95 -25.77
CA LEU A 143 6.45 -11.33 -27.06
C LEU A 143 5.66 -12.62 -26.87
N ALA A 144 4.35 -12.55 -27.13
CA ALA A 144 3.56 -13.76 -27.28
C ALA A 144 4.19 -14.58 -28.42
N PRO A 145 4.33 -15.92 -28.28
CA PRO A 145 4.59 -16.74 -29.46
C PRO A 145 3.46 -16.45 -30.45
N SER A 146 3.83 -16.01 -31.66
CA SER A 146 2.86 -15.75 -32.73
C SER A 146 1.99 -16.98 -32.88
N ALA A 147 0.67 -16.79 -32.80
CA ALA A 147 -0.25 -17.91 -32.73
C ALA A 147 -0.26 -18.69 -34.05
N GLU A 148 0.49 -19.79 -34.09
CA GLU A 148 0.04 -20.96 -34.82
C GLU A 148 -1.35 -21.29 -34.30
N ALA A 149 -2.36 -21.22 -35.18
CA ALA A 149 -3.74 -21.37 -34.80
C ALA A 149 -3.96 -22.77 -34.19
N PRO A 150 -4.49 -22.89 -32.95
CA PRO A 150 -4.82 -24.19 -32.41
C PRO A 150 -5.98 -24.78 -33.22
N ALA A 151 -5.73 -25.91 -33.87
CA ALA A 151 -6.75 -26.67 -34.56
C ALA A 151 -7.86 -27.09 -33.59
N ALA A 152 -9.12 -26.95 -34.01
CA ALA A 152 -10.28 -27.22 -33.18
C ALA A 152 -10.60 -28.73 -33.09
N VAL A 153 -10.57 -29.30 -31.89
CA VAL A 153 -11.42 -30.40 -31.33
C VAL A 153 -10.93 -30.70 -29.89
N ALA A 154 -11.74 -31.10 -28.90
CA ALA A 154 -13.19 -31.25 -28.82
C ALA A 154 -13.70 -31.05 -27.37
N GLU A 155 -14.99 -30.73 -27.28
CA GLU A 155 -16.00 -30.93 -26.23
C GLU A 155 -15.62 -31.40 -24.81
N ALA A 156 -16.26 -30.76 -23.82
CA ALA A 156 -16.47 -31.29 -22.47
C ALA A 156 -17.57 -32.38 -22.46
N PRO A 157 -17.78 -33.07 -21.33
CA PRO A 157 -19.00 -32.72 -20.59
C PRO A 157 -18.79 -32.50 -19.09
N ALA A 158 -19.79 -31.89 -18.46
CA ALA A 158 -19.88 -31.69 -17.02
C ALA A 158 -20.65 -32.83 -16.35
N GLU A 159 -20.40 -33.08 -15.06
CA GLU A 159 -21.40 -33.67 -14.16
C GLU A 159 -21.26 -33.12 -12.72
N VAL A 160 -22.27 -33.38 -11.89
CA VAL A 160 -22.66 -32.55 -10.74
C VAL A 160 -22.81 -33.41 -9.48
N ALA A 161 -22.34 -32.91 -8.32
CA ALA A 161 -22.79 -33.29 -6.97
C ALA A 161 -22.31 -32.17 -6.01
N GLU A 162 -23.16 -31.27 -5.52
CA GLU A 162 -24.22 -31.45 -4.51
C GLU A 162 -23.68 -31.58 -3.07
N ALA A 163 -24.17 -30.70 -2.19
CA ALA A 163 -23.79 -30.61 -0.79
C ALA A 163 -24.67 -31.51 0.09
N PRO A 164 -24.36 -31.64 1.38
CA PRO A 164 -25.43 -31.38 2.35
C PRO A 164 -25.03 -30.44 3.48
N ALA A 165 -26.00 -29.67 3.94
CA ALA A 165 -25.93 -28.90 5.18
C ALA A 165 -26.41 -29.74 6.37
N ALA A 166 -25.77 -29.61 7.54
CA ALA A 166 -26.39 -29.87 8.84
C ALA A 166 -25.60 -29.26 10.02
N SER A 167 -26.21 -28.26 10.66
CA SER A 167 -26.06 -27.86 12.07
C SER A 167 -27.47 -27.88 12.69
N PRO A 168 -27.69 -27.66 14.01
CA PRO A 168 -26.78 -27.50 15.14
C PRO A 168 -26.91 -28.73 16.08
N PRO A 169 -27.34 -28.75 17.38
CA PRO A 169 -27.71 -27.72 18.36
C PRO A 169 -26.61 -27.44 19.42
N ALA A 170 -26.91 -26.53 20.35
CA ALA A 170 -26.16 -26.26 21.59
C ALA A 170 -26.91 -26.81 22.82
N PRO A 171 -26.32 -26.73 24.03
CA PRO A 171 -27.09 -26.66 25.27
C PRO A 171 -26.84 -25.34 26.04
N GLU A 172 -27.91 -24.61 26.32
CA GLU A 172 -28.07 -23.83 27.56
C GLU A 172 -28.56 -24.83 28.66
N ALA A 173 -28.55 -24.59 29.97
CA ALA A 173 -28.31 -23.39 30.78
C ALA A 173 -27.93 -23.76 32.24
N SER A 174 -27.53 -22.75 33.04
CA SER A 174 -27.68 -22.67 34.52
C SER A 174 -26.80 -23.61 35.39
N VAL A 175 -26.51 -23.33 36.68
CA VAL A 175 -26.85 -22.22 37.62
C VAL A 175 -25.66 -22.00 38.59
N ALA A 176 -25.63 -20.83 39.27
CA ALA A 176 -25.19 -20.53 40.66
C ALA A 176 -23.92 -21.23 41.28
N GLU A 177 -23.21 -20.66 42.27
CA GLU A 177 -23.58 -19.64 43.25
C GLU A 177 -22.38 -18.82 43.79
N GLU A 178 -22.70 -17.80 44.57
CA GLU A 178 -21.83 -16.79 45.18
C GLU A 178 -21.02 -17.30 46.38
N HIS A 179 -19.76 -16.89 46.52
CA HIS A 179 -19.08 -16.88 47.83
C HIS A 179 -18.26 -15.60 48.05
N ARG A 180 -18.74 -14.75 48.97
CA ARG A 180 -18.04 -13.56 49.50
C ARG A 180 -16.76 -13.95 50.25
N ALA A 181 -15.70 -13.13 50.16
CA ALA A 181 -15.27 -12.25 51.27
C ALA A 181 -13.97 -11.45 51.03
N ARG A 182 -14.07 -10.13 51.23
CA ARG A 182 -13.15 -9.22 51.97
C ARG A 182 -11.66 -9.61 52.16
N ALA A 183 -10.76 -8.68 51.84
CA ALA A 183 -9.99 -7.88 52.82
C ALA A 183 -9.12 -6.79 52.14
N ARG A 184 -8.39 -5.98 52.92
CA ARG A 184 -7.66 -4.76 52.51
C ARG A 184 -6.14 -4.97 52.38
N SER A 185 -5.48 -4.07 51.65
CA SER A 185 -4.02 -3.80 51.59
C SER A 185 -3.42 -3.42 52.97
N PRO A 186 -2.09 -3.12 53.15
CA PRO A 186 -1.01 -2.88 52.17
C PRO A 186 0.42 -3.38 52.56
N VAL A 187 1.46 -2.87 51.84
CA VAL A 187 2.88 -2.63 52.26
C VAL A 187 3.97 -3.66 51.86
N GLU A 188 4.93 -3.18 51.04
CA GLU A 188 6.37 -3.54 50.91
C GLU A 188 6.83 -4.99 50.56
N ALA A 189 8.00 -5.24 49.95
CA ALA A 189 8.93 -4.41 49.16
C ALA A 189 9.91 -5.29 48.35
N ARG A 190 10.68 -4.65 47.46
CA ARG A 190 11.95 -5.10 46.84
C ARG A 190 11.93 -6.40 46.01
N ARG A 191 12.10 -6.25 44.69
CA ARG A 191 13.01 -7.07 43.89
C ARG A 191 13.53 -6.33 42.64
N ARG A 192 14.84 -6.13 42.63
CA ARG A 192 15.79 -5.83 41.53
C ARG A 192 15.17 -5.54 40.14
N GLY A 193 15.27 -4.28 39.71
CA GLY A 193 15.06 -3.87 38.31
C GLY A 193 16.37 -3.39 37.69
N ILE A 194 16.76 -4.00 36.57
CA ILE A 194 18.03 -3.73 35.86
C ILE A 194 18.00 -2.32 35.25
N GLU A 195 19.05 -1.55 35.50
CA GLU A 195 19.26 -0.21 34.94
C GLU A 195 19.36 -0.29 33.41
N HIS A 196 18.24 -0.04 32.73
CA HIS A 196 18.20 0.02 31.27
C HIS A 196 18.85 1.32 30.81
N LYS A 197 20.14 1.22 30.50
CA LYS A 197 20.89 2.23 29.75
C LYS A 197 20.06 2.66 28.53
N PRO A 198 19.69 3.95 28.39
CA PRO A 198 18.77 4.37 27.35
C PRO A 198 19.39 4.16 25.97
N GLU A 199 18.69 3.42 25.11
CA GLU A 199 19.03 3.33 23.69
C GLU A 199 18.78 4.69 23.05
N VAL A 200 19.86 5.30 22.54
CA VAL A 200 19.83 6.64 21.94
C VAL A 200 18.90 6.63 20.72
N GLY A 201 17.81 7.39 20.80
CA GLY A 201 16.86 7.60 19.69
C GLY A 201 15.43 7.11 19.94
N ARG A 202 15.15 6.34 21.00
CA ARG A 202 13.78 5.84 21.28
C ARG A 202 13.09 6.65 22.39
N VAL A 203 11.96 7.28 22.07
CA VAL A 203 11.06 7.89 23.07
C VAL A 203 9.93 6.91 23.40
N ALA A 204 10.04 6.22 24.52
CA ALA A 204 8.98 5.36 25.03
C ALA A 204 7.77 6.19 25.51
N PHE A 205 6.56 5.69 25.27
CA PHE A 205 5.33 6.34 25.71
C PHE A 205 4.32 5.36 26.32
N GLU A 206 3.50 5.92 27.21
CA GLU A 206 2.23 5.37 27.65
C GLU A 206 1.18 6.50 27.55
N ILE A 207 0.00 6.16 27.02
CA ILE A 207 -1.14 7.07 26.82
C ILE A 207 -2.40 6.32 27.23
N ASP A 208 -3.18 6.91 28.14
CA ASP A 208 -4.47 6.37 28.56
C ASP A 208 -5.56 6.63 27.52
N LYS A 209 -6.60 5.79 27.52
CA LYS A 209 -7.78 5.99 26.67
C LYS A 209 -8.43 7.34 26.98
N ASN A 210 -8.87 8.04 25.94
CA ASN A 210 -9.38 9.41 25.96
C ASN A 210 -8.35 10.49 26.35
N HIS A 211 -7.06 10.16 26.39
CA HIS A 211 -5.98 11.12 26.66
C HIS A 211 -5.06 11.28 25.45
N SER A 212 -4.26 12.34 25.47
CA SER A 212 -3.22 12.61 24.47
C SER A 212 -1.91 13.02 25.13
N ARG A 213 -0.82 12.85 24.39
CA ARG A 213 0.55 13.11 24.85
C ARG A 213 1.40 13.61 23.70
N GLN A 214 2.21 14.63 23.97
CA GLN A 214 3.29 15.01 23.07
C GLN A 214 4.43 14.00 23.19
N LEU A 215 4.81 13.39 22.06
CA LEU A 215 5.85 12.37 21.98
C LEU A 215 7.21 12.97 21.61
N ALA A 216 7.21 14.00 20.76
CA ALA A 216 8.38 14.76 20.36
C ALA A 216 7.96 16.19 19.97
N PRO A 217 8.90 17.14 19.77
CA PRO A 217 8.57 18.48 19.27
C PRO A 217 7.72 18.43 18.00
N GLY A 218 6.51 18.99 18.07
CA GLY A 218 5.52 18.95 16.99
C GLY A 218 4.83 17.60 16.71
N ILE A 219 5.08 16.55 17.49
CA ILE A 219 4.47 15.22 17.31
C ILE A 219 3.67 14.88 18.58
N SER A 220 2.34 14.77 18.45
CA SER A 220 1.43 14.41 19.55
C SER A 220 0.51 13.27 19.14
N MET A 221 0.26 12.32 20.02
CA MET A 221 -0.69 11.21 19.80
C MET A 221 -1.82 11.26 20.83
N GLY A 222 -3.04 10.98 20.41
CA GLY A 222 -4.21 10.78 21.26
C GLY A 222 -4.86 9.42 21.02
N VAL A 223 -5.32 8.78 22.09
CA VAL A 223 -6.00 7.47 22.04
C VAL A 223 -7.48 7.68 22.30
N THR A 224 -8.35 7.24 21.39
CA THR A 224 -9.82 7.35 21.52
C THR A 224 -10.47 6.02 21.86
N ALA A 225 -9.94 4.90 21.38
CA ALA A 225 -10.40 3.57 21.79
C ALA A 225 -9.26 2.55 21.84
N THR A 226 -9.50 1.46 22.60
CA THR A 226 -8.53 0.38 22.82
C THR A 226 -9.27 -0.95 22.91
N ASP A 227 -8.91 -1.88 22.02
CA ASP A 227 -9.32 -3.28 22.10
C ASP A 227 -8.11 -4.14 22.49
N ALA A 228 -8.10 -4.59 23.74
CA ALA A 228 -7.07 -5.46 24.28
C ALA A 228 -7.16 -6.92 23.79
N ALA A 229 -8.33 -7.36 23.30
CA ALA A 229 -8.54 -8.72 22.80
C ALA A 229 -7.96 -8.88 21.39
N SER A 230 -8.26 -7.95 20.48
CA SER A 230 -7.66 -7.93 19.14
C SER A 230 -6.29 -7.21 19.08
N ARG A 231 -5.89 -6.53 20.17
CA ARG A 231 -4.68 -5.69 20.29
C ARG A 231 -4.67 -4.52 19.31
N ARG A 232 -5.78 -3.78 19.24
CA ARG A 232 -6.01 -2.69 18.28
C ARG A 232 -6.33 -1.38 18.98
N VAL A 233 -5.94 -0.27 18.36
CA VAL A 233 -6.18 1.09 18.87
C VAL A 233 -6.96 1.91 17.86
N ASP A 234 -7.83 2.78 18.36
CA ASP A 234 -8.28 3.95 17.62
C ASP A 234 -7.71 5.21 18.25
N GLY A 235 -7.34 6.17 17.41
CA GLY A 235 -6.74 7.41 17.84
C GLY A 235 -6.35 8.32 16.69
N TRP A 236 -5.58 9.34 17.02
CA TRP A 236 -5.06 10.32 16.10
C TRP A 236 -3.64 10.69 16.48
N MET A 237 -2.87 11.17 15.51
CA MET A 237 -1.54 11.70 15.72
C MET A 237 -1.38 12.98 14.92
N TRP A 238 -1.04 14.07 15.60
CA TRP A 238 -0.73 15.35 14.99
C TRP A 238 0.75 15.48 14.69
N VAL A 239 1.05 15.93 13.48
CA VAL A 239 2.39 16.32 13.04
C VAL A 239 2.34 17.79 12.62
N MET A 240 3.15 18.59 13.29
CA MET A 240 3.27 20.05 13.17
C MET A 240 4.61 20.42 12.49
N PRO A 241 4.72 21.59 11.83
CA PRO A 241 3.77 22.71 11.81
C PRO A 241 2.59 22.56 10.86
N GLU A 242 2.59 21.55 9.97
CA GLU A 242 1.61 21.43 8.88
C GLU A 242 0.17 21.07 9.30
N ARG A 243 -0.11 20.96 10.61
CA ARG A 243 -1.43 20.57 11.18
C ARG A 243 -1.96 19.24 10.62
N ARG A 244 -1.07 18.33 10.21
CA ARG A 244 -1.41 17.04 9.61
C ARG A 244 -1.91 16.10 10.69
N THR A 245 -3.09 15.51 10.47
CA THR A 245 -3.68 14.50 11.36
C THR A 245 -3.57 13.13 10.70
N ILE A 246 -2.80 12.24 11.31
CA ILE A 246 -2.71 10.82 10.96
C ILE A 246 -3.73 10.09 11.83
N TRP A 247 -4.76 9.51 11.23
CA TRP A 247 -5.77 8.74 11.95
C TRP A 247 -5.30 7.29 12.14
N LEU A 248 -5.22 6.86 13.39
CA LEU A 248 -5.01 5.47 13.74
C LEU A 248 -6.40 4.84 13.83
N ARG A 249 -6.84 4.13 12.79
CA ARG A 249 -8.17 3.49 12.76
C ARG A 249 -8.01 1.99 12.80
N ASN A 250 -8.52 1.35 13.85
CA ASN A 250 -8.39 -0.08 14.08
C ASN A 250 -6.92 -0.57 13.96
N HIS A 251 -5.97 0.27 14.38
CA HIS A 251 -4.55 0.11 14.09
C HIS A 251 -3.94 -1.00 14.94
N SER A 252 -3.18 -1.90 14.31
CA SER A 252 -2.68 -3.12 14.94
C SER A 252 -1.47 -2.85 15.84
N ALA A 253 -1.41 -3.48 17.02
CA ALA A 253 -0.15 -3.56 17.76
C ALA A 253 0.95 -4.20 16.90
N HIS A 254 2.18 -3.71 17.07
CA HIS A 254 3.39 -4.07 16.30
C HIS A 254 3.40 -3.63 14.82
N GLU A 255 2.32 -3.07 14.28
CA GLU A 255 2.32 -2.43 12.96
C GLU A 255 2.92 -1.01 13.10
N PRO A 256 4.04 -0.69 12.43
CA PRO A 256 4.68 0.62 12.55
C PRO A 256 3.93 1.70 11.78
N VAL A 257 3.71 2.85 12.40
CA VAL A 257 3.24 4.07 11.74
C VAL A 257 4.47 4.89 11.34
N ILE A 258 4.82 4.84 10.06
CA ILE A 258 5.98 5.56 9.51
C ILE A 258 5.51 6.91 8.95
N PHE A 259 6.11 7.99 9.41
CA PHE A 259 5.82 9.34 8.95
C PHE A 259 7.09 10.19 8.98
N TYR A 260 7.05 11.40 8.43
CA TYR A 260 8.23 12.27 8.37
C TYR A 260 7.90 13.62 8.99
N GLY A 261 8.71 14.07 9.94
CA GLY A 261 8.55 15.36 10.62
C GLY A 261 9.09 16.48 9.73
N ARG A 262 8.31 17.55 9.52
CA ARG A 262 8.78 18.70 8.74
C ARG A 262 9.67 19.65 9.56
N LEU A 263 9.59 19.61 10.89
CA LEU A 263 10.44 20.38 11.80
C LEU A 263 11.90 19.90 11.82
N ASP A 264 12.12 18.59 11.70
CA ASP A 264 13.44 17.97 11.79
C ASP A 264 13.89 17.29 10.48
N GLY A 265 12.99 17.15 9.51
CA GLY A 265 13.25 16.51 8.22
C GLY A 265 13.45 15.00 8.31
N LYS A 266 13.15 14.37 9.45
CA LYS A 266 13.48 12.97 9.73
C LYS A 266 12.29 12.06 9.49
N MET A 267 12.60 10.81 9.13
CA MET A 267 11.67 9.70 9.26
C MET A 267 11.49 9.41 10.76
N HIS A 268 10.23 9.27 11.16
CA HIS A 268 9.81 8.80 12.47
C HIS A 268 9.02 7.52 12.32
N GLU A 269 9.21 6.60 13.25
CA GLU A 269 8.47 5.34 13.33
C GLU A 269 7.84 5.20 14.72
N LEU A 270 6.51 5.30 14.76
CA LEU A 270 5.74 5.03 15.97
C LEU A 270 5.30 3.56 15.97
N VAL A 271 5.72 2.82 17.00
CA VAL A 271 5.36 1.40 17.18
C VAL A 271 4.62 1.23 18.49
N ILE A 272 3.39 0.71 18.40
CA ILE A 272 2.60 0.31 19.57
C ILE A 272 3.02 -1.10 19.95
N THR A 273 3.51 -1.28 21.18
CA THR A 273 4.04 -2.56 21.68
C THR A 273 3.06 -3.29 22.59
N SER A 274 2.07 -2.59 23.16
CA SER A 274 1.01 -3.18 23.98
C SER A 274 -0.25 -2.33 23.98
N VAL A 275 -1.41 -2.99 23.90
CA VAL A 275 -2.74 -2.40 24.07
C VAL A 275 -3.40 -3.06 25.28
N ALA A 276 -3.62 -2.28 26.33
CA ALA A 276 -4.38 -2.68 27.51
C ALA A 276 -5.83 -2.17 27.42
N ARG A 277 -6.69 -2.57 28.36
CA ARG A 277 -8.12 -2.18 28.38
C ARG A 277 -8.33 -0.66 28.39
N ASN A 278 -7.42 0.08 29.03
CA ASN A 278 -7.52 1.53 29.26
C ASN A 278 -6.25 2.30 28.87
N SER A 279 -5.18 1.67 28.39
CA SER A 279 -3.93 2.36 28.04
C SER A 279 -3.20 1.69 26.87
N VAL A 280 -2.32 2.45 26.21
CA VAL A 280 -1.51 2.00 25.09
C VAL A 280 -0.05 2.35 25.37
N ARG A 281 0.85 1.39 25.13
CA ARG A 281 2.30 1.57 25.27
C ARG A 281 2.99 1.38 23.93
N GLY A 282 4.08 2.12 23.74
CA GLY A 282 4.85 2.07 22.51
C GLY A 282 6.14 2.87 22.59
N TYR A 283 6.77 3.07 21.44
CA TYR A 283 7.88 4.00 21.26
C TYR A 283 7.76 4.78 19.96
N LEU A 284 8.38 5.95 19.93
CA LEU A 284 8.71 6.73 18.74
C LEU A 284 10.22 6.63 18.54
N ARG A 285 10.69 6.43 17.30
CA ARG A 285 12.12 6.46 16.93
C ARG A 285 12.35 7.20 15.62
#